data_AF-A0A9D6PIT6-F1
#
_entry.id   AF-A0A9D6PIT6-F1
#
_cell.length_a   1.000
_cell.length_b   1.000
_cell.length_c   1.000
_cell.angle_alpha   90.00
_cell.angle_beta   90.00
_cell.angle_gamma   90.00
#
_symmetry.space_group_name_H-M   'P 1'
#
loop_
_entity.id
_entity.type
_entity.pdbx_description
1 polymer ?
#
loop_
_entity_poly.entity_id
_entity_poly.type
_entity_poly.pdbx_seq_one_letter_code
_entity_poly.pdbx_strand_id
1 'polypeptide(L)'
;MVGHLDSISPNPMNLAPGADDDGSGAAGVLALARFSNGLKGRANIRFLITLGEEQGMLGSKAYVSAMTAEEIAKTRNVITMDMIGFDKI
;
A
#
# COMPACT_ATOMS: atom_id res chain seq x y z
N MET A 1 -3.04 -3.45 -5.90
CA MET A 1 -1.83 -2.65 -5.65
C MET A 1 -1.96 -2.08 -4.26
N VAL A 2 -0.92 -2.22 -3.45
CA VAL A 2 -0.93 -1.84 -2.03
C VAL A 2 0.35 -1.08 -1.69
N GLY A 3 0.23 -0.09 -0.82
CA GLY A 3 1.32 0.57 -0.09
C GLY A 3 0.79 0.97 1.29
N HIS A 4 1.65 1.43 2.20
CA HIS A 4 1.21 1.90 3.52
C HIS A 4 1.44 3.39 3.74
N LEU A 5 0.66 3.96 4.65
CA LEU A 5 0.69 5.41 4.94
C LEU A 5 1.28 5.73 6.31
N ASP A 6 1.33 4.75 7.21
CA ASP A 6 2.01 4.93 8.49
C ASP A 6 3.52 4.86 8.33
N SER A 7 4.24 5.53 9.23
CA SER A 7 5.67 5.31 9.48
C SER A 7 5.92 5.35 10.98
N ILE A 8 7.07 4.83 11.43
CA ILE A 8 7.43 4.82 12.85
C ILE A 8 8.79 5.47 13.13
N SER A 9 8.95 5.95 14.36
CA SER A 9 10.25 6.27 14.94
C SER A 9 10.46 5.42 16.19
N PRO A 10 11.65 4.84 16.41
CA PRO A 10 11.97 4.12 17.65
C PRO A 10 11.84 4.99 18.91
N ASN A 11 11.91 6.31 18.76
CA ASN A 11 11.70 7.27 19.83
C ASN A 11 10.42 8.09 19.54
N PRO A 12 9.40 8.05 20.41
CA PRO A 12 8.15 8.79 20.21
C PRO A 12 8.32 10.32 20.22
N MET A 13 9.46 10.83 20.69
CA MET A 13 9.78 12.26 20.69
C MET A 13 10.40 12.73 19.36
N ASN A 14 10.79 11.81 18.48
CA ASN A 14 11.35 12.15 17.17
C ASN A 14 10.25 12.12 16.10
N LEU A 15 10.45 12.89 15.04
CA LEU A 15 9.63 12.81 13.84
C LEU A 15 9.80 11.44 13.17
N ALA A 16 8.71 10.90 12.65
CA ALA A 16 8.68 9.75 11.74
C ALA A 16 8.26 10.28 10.35
N PRO A 17 9.21 10.77 9.52
CA PRO A 17 8.86 11.43 8.27
C PRO A 17 8.40 10.46 7.18
N GLY A 18 8.91 9.22 7.17
CA GLY A 18 8.46 8.14 6.30
C GLY A 18 8.42 8.46 4.80
N ALA A 19 9.35 9.26 4.30
CA ALA A 19 9.28 9.77 2.91
C ALA A 19 9.41 8.64 1.88
N ASP A 20 10.36 7.73 2.08
CA ASP A 20 10.53 6.55 1.22
C ASP A 20 9.73 5.34 1.76
N ASP A 21 9.71 5.16 3.08
CA ASP A 21 9.04 4.10 3.83
C ASP A 21 7.85 4.67 4.65
N ASP A 22 6.62 4.73 4.10
CA ASP A 22 6.26 4.37 2.71
C ASP A 22 5.48 5.48 1.98
N GLY A 23 5.86 6.73 2.23
CA GLY A 23 5.33 7.89 1.50
C GLY A 23 5.48 7.73 -0.03
N SER A 24 6.57 7.09 -0.48
CA SER A 24 6.82 6.81 -1.89
C SER A 24 5.83 5.77 -2.45
N GLY A 25 5.60 4.66 -1.77
CA GLY A 25 4.67 3.62 -2.19
C GLY A 25 3.23 4.10 -2.15
N ALA A 26 2.83 4.83 -1.10
CA ALA A 26 1.51 5.46 -1.01
C ALA A 26 1.25 6.43 -2.18
N ALA A 27 2.23 7.28 -2.50
CA ALA A 27 2.15 8.18 -3.64
C ALA A 27 2.05 7.41 -4.97
N GLY A 28 2.82 6.33 -5.13
CA GLY A 28 2.77 5.45 -6.30
C GLY A 28 1.40 4.81 -6.52
N VAL A 29 0.78 4.28 -5.45
CA VAL A 29 -0.57 3.70 -5.50
C VAL A 29 -1.61 4.75 -5.92
N LEU A 30 -1.58 5.93 -5.32
CA LEU A 30 -2.50 7.02 -5.66
C LEU A 30 -2.32 7.50 -7.10
N ALA A 31 -1.08 7.62 -7.57
CA ALA A 31 -0.76 8.01 -8.94
C ALA A 31 -1.31 6.98 -9.95
N LEU A 32 -1.11 5.69 -9.70
CA LEU A 32 -1.62 4.61 -10.55
C LEU A 32 -3.15 4.53 -10.52
N ALA A 33 -3.78 4.75 -9.37
CA ALA A 33 -5.24 4.82 -9.26
C ALA A 33 -5.81 5.95 -10.13
N ARG A 34 -5.19 7.14 -10.04
CA ARG A 34 -5.56 8.30 -10.86
C ARG A 34 -5.36 8.03 -12.36
N PHE A 35 -4.22 7.47 -12.74
CA PHE A 35 -3.92 7.13 -14.14
C PHE A 35 -4.89 6.08 -14.70
N SER A 36 -5.28 5.10 -13.88
CA SER A 36 -6.17 4.02 -14.29
C SER A 36 -7.64 4.45 -14.45
N ASN A 37 -8.00 5.66 -13.99
CA ASN A 37 -9.36 6.15 -14.10
C ASN A 37 -9.79 6.27 -15.58
N GLY A 38 -10.85 5.56 -15.95
CA GLY A 38 -11.37 5.52 -17.32
C GLY A 38 -10.73 4.48 -18.23
N LEU A 39 -9.70 3.76 -17.78
CA LEU A 39 -9.12 2.64 -18.53
C LEU A 39 -9.96 1.36 -18.30
N LYS A 40 -10.28 0.65 -19.39
CA LYS A 40 -10.87 -0.69 -19.33
C LYS A 40 -9.77 -1.74 -19.43
N GLY A 41 -9.42 -2.34 -18.30
CA GLY A 41 -8.46 -3.44 -18.23
C GLY A 41 -9.10 -4.82 -18.47
N ARG A 42 -8.26 -5.83 -18.69
CA ARG A 42 -8.67 -7.25 -18.71
C ARG A 42 -9.02 -7.80 -17.32
N ALA A 43 -8.72 -7.05 -16.27
CA ALA A 43 -8.96 -7.40 -14.87
C ALA A 43 -9.34 -6.17 -14.06
N ASN A 44 -10.05 -6.39 -12.97
CA ASN A 44 -10.32 -5.35 -11.97
C ASN A 44 -9.08 -5.14 -11.11
N ILE A 45 -8.74 -3.88 -10.83
CA ILE A 45 -7.62 -3.52 -9.96
C ILE A 45 -8.21 -2.92 -8.67
N ARG A 46 -7.81 -3.46 -7.52
CA ARG A 46 -8.04 -2.83 -6.21
C ARG A 46 -6.78 -2.04 -5.82
N PHE A 47 -6.96 -0.76 -5.55
CA PHE A 47 -5.92 0.12 -4.98
C PHE A 47 -6.18 0.23 -3.48
N LEU A 48 -5.16 -0.06 -2.68
CA LEU A 48 -5.26 -0.12 -1.22
C LEU A 48 -4.13 0.72 -0.61
N ILE A 49 -4.48 1.55 0.36
CA ILE A 49 -3.54 2.20 1.27
C ILE A 49 -3.82 1.63 2.66
N THR A 50 -2.82 1.01 3.28
CA THR A 50 -2.95 0.42 4.61
C THR A 50 -2.37 1.30 5.70
N LEU A 51 -2.79 1.03 6.94
CA LEU A 51 -2.21 1.58 8.14
C LEU A 51 -1.73 0.43 9.05
N GLY A 52 -0.75 0.73 9.89
CA GLY A 52 -0.17 -0.20 10.84
C GLY A 52 0.66 -1.30 10.20
N GLU A 53 1.27 -1.02 9.05
CA GLU A 53 2.27 -1.91 8.44
C GLU A 53 3.45 -2.09 9.41
N GLU A 54 3.94 -0.96 9.93
CA GLU A 54 5.10 -0.83 10.80
C GLU A 54 4.92 -1.48 12.17
N GLN A 55 3.67 -1.79 12.54
CA GLN A 55 3.30 -2.52 13.75
C GLN A 55 2.95 -3.99 13.48
N GLY A 56 3.34 -4.51 12.32
CA GLY A 56 3.16 -5.91 11.94
C GLY A 56 1.94 -6.15 11.05
N MET A 57 1.75 -5.30 10.03
CA MET A 57 0.78 -5.49 8.94
C MET A 57 -0.68 -5.49 9.40
N LEU A 58 -1.02 -4.67 10.40
CA LEU A 58 -2.35 -4.68 11.03
C LEU A 58 -3.47 -4.40 10.01
N GLY A 59 -3.32 -3.37 9.18
CA GLY A 59 -4.32 -2.98 8.18
C GLY A 59 -4.51 -4.02 7.08
N SER A 60 -3.43 -4.60 6.55
CA SER A 60 -3.53 -5.62 5.49
C SER A 60 -4.08 -6.94 6.03
N LYS A 61 -3.72 -7.35 7.25
CA LYS A 61 -4.32 -8.52 7.93
C LYS A 61 -5.82 -8.33 8.15
N ALA A 62 -6.23 -7.15 8.61
CA ALA A 62 -7.65 -6.83 8.78
C ALA A 62 -8.40 -6.87 7.44
N TYR A 63 -7.81 -6.29 6.38
CA TYR A 63 -8.39 -6.33 5.04
C TYR A 63 -8.58 -7.77 4.53
N VAL A 64 -7.54 -8.61 4.61
CA VAL A 64 -7.63 -10.02 4.17
C VAL A 64 -8.64 -10.81 5.01
N SER A 65 -8.69 -10.58 6.33
CA SER A 65 -9.64 -11.27 7.22
C SER A 65 -11.10 -10.91 6.94
N ALA A 66 -11.36 -9.74 6.35
CA ALA A 66 -12.69 -9.28 5.95
C ALA A 66 -13.10 -9.75 4.55
N MET A 67 -12.19 -10.32 3.75
CA MET A 67 -12.50 -10.81 2.42
C MET A 67 -13.29 -12.12 2.47
N THR A 68 -14.23 -12.27 1.54
CA THR A 68 -14.91 -13.54 1.32
C THR A 68 -13.99 -14.57 0.65
N ALA A 69 -14.30 -15.86 0.78
CA ALA A 69 -13.57 -16.91 0.09
C ALA A 69 -13.55 -16.74 -1.44
N GLU A 70 -14.62 -16.18 -2.01
CA GLU A 70 -14.70 -15.87 -3.44
C GLU A 70 -13.76 -14.74 -3.85
N GLU A 71 -13.66 -13.67 -3.05
CA GLU A 71 -12.73 -12.57 -3.30
C GLU A 71 -11.28 -13.03 -3.19
N ILE A 72 -10.96 -13.88 -2.22
CA ILE A 72 -9.63 -14.50 -2.08
C ILE A 72 -9.34 -15.34 -3.33
N ALA A 73 -10.26 -16.21 -3.74
CA ALA A 73 -10.09 -17.07 -4.93
C ALA A 73 -9.95 -16.27 -6.24
N LYS A 74 -10.56 -15.09 -6.33
CA LYS A 74 -10.46 -14.18 -7.50
C LYS A 74 -9.20 -13.31 -7.49
N THR A 75 -8.49 -13.22 -6.36
CA THR A 75 -7.27 -12.41 -6.25
C THR A 75 -6.09 -13.17 -6.87
N ARG A 76 -5.65 -12.76 -8.06
CA ARG A 76 -4.57 -13.45 -8.80
C ARG A 76 -3.18 -12.93 -8.47
N ASN A 77 -3.05 -11.62 -8.25
CA ASN A 77 -1.77 -10.97 -8.01
C ASN A 77 -1.95 -9.84 -6.99
N VAL A 78 -0.94 -9.65 -6.15
CA VAL A 78 -0.79 -8.48 -5.28
C VAL A 78 0.54 -7.86 -5.65
N ILE A 79 0.52 -6.57 -5.98
CA ILE A 79 1.71 -5.76 -6.23
C ILE A 79 1.82 -4.81 -5.05
N THR A 80 2.93 -4.92 -4.32
CA THR A 80 3.27 -4.02 -3.21
C THR A 80 4.21 -2.94 -3.73
N MET A 81 3.90 -1.69 -3.40
CA MET A 81 4.74 -0.52 -3.61
C MET A 81 5.30 -0.18 -2.25
N ASP A 82 6.61 -0.37 -2.06
CA ASP A 82 7.29 -0.19 -0.78
C ASP A 82 8.71 0.31 -1.08
N MET A 83 9.10 1.44 -0.49
CA MET A 83 10.40 2.09 -0.69
C MET A 83 10.80 2.26 -2.17
N ILE A 84 9.89 2.83 -2.98
CA ILE A 84 10.07 3.01 -4.43
C ILE A 84 10.68 4.37 -4.81
N GLY A 85 10.97 5.23 -3.83
CA GLY A 85 11.39 6.61 -4.02
C GLY A 85 12.87 6.86 -3.73
N PHE A 86 13.64 5.83 -3.36
CA PHE A 86 15.06 5.99 -3.04
C PHE A 86 15.88 6.48 -4.24
N ASP A 87 16.56 7.62 -4.06
CA ASP A 87 17.58 8.13 -4.97
C ASP A 87 18.95 8.14 -4.27
N LYS A 88 20.00 7.72 -4.99
CA LYS A 88 21.38 7.61 -4.46
C LYS A 88 22.22 8.87 -4.68
N ILE A 89 21.69 9.84 -5.42
CA ILE A 89 22.44 10.97 -5.98
C ILE A 89 22.54 12.13 -4.98
#